data_AF-Q4AAA3-F1
#
_entry.id   AF-Q4AAA3-F1
#
_cell.length_a   1.000
_cell.length_b   1.000
_cell.length_c   1.000
_cell.angle_alpha   90.00
_cell.angle_beta   90.00
_cell.angle_gamma   90.00
#
_symmetry.space_group_name_H-M   'P 1'
#
loop_
_entity.id
_entity.type
_entity.pdbx_description
1 polymer ?
#
loop_
_entity_poly.entity_id
_entity_poly.type
_entity_poly.pdbx_seq_one_letter_code
_entity_poly.pdbx_strand_id
1 'polypeptide(L)'
;MSKLFIRTLYWVLGLIAAIAIYFGTAFGIASRSNTTAKVAPVAVVFSTRNNPFFQNVEKGIETAAKELGVDYEVYDSENDSDKEARNISNIIAKQQKVVIFNDVNEDSGISAVKKLNQAGIPVIATDHLLNSPKALEAKIKVEANIASDNKQAGVILAQFMAQKIGLPQDSLTYSVYGIPGTESGESRAQGFIETVKNLNNQAIKYNLFSYGKYGKENANGKTYIGRQADDNRDLANQRVANDATQVFQDAQKRPLLVFGTNDEAALGSISALESAQIPLGGGDKFLPGSGKVYITGVDYTNDAQKAVLNNKLSATVEQDTDLLGRLSLIIAEKILKDQWKTSKYSDFYSQFPQLDKDKNPDDQVEQGYYFKVGTKLFWKGPDGKGEKLQADENGILQKVN
;
A
#
# COMPACT_ATOMS: atom_id res chain seq x y z
N MET A 1 84.50 -11.62 -25.49
CA MET A 1 83.48 -11.08 -26.42
C MET A 1 84.08 -9.93 -27.22
N SER A 2 83.93 -9.92 -28.55
CA SER A 2 84.51 -8.87 -29.40
C SER A 2 83.77 -7.55 -29.17
N LYS A 3 84.47 -6.41 -29.33
CA LYS A 3 83.86 -5.06 -29.23
C LYS A 3 82.68 -4.88 -30.19
N LEU A 4 82.66 -5.64 -31.28
CA LEU A 4 81.56 -5.69 -32.24
C LEU A 4 80.29 -6.32 -31.63
N PHE A 5 80.43 -7.43 -30.92
CA PHE A 5 79.32 -8.13 -30.27
C PHE A 5 78.62 -7.28 -29.20
N ILE A 6 79.41 -6.53 -28.42
CA ILE A 6 78.88 -5.62 -27.39
C ILE A 6 78.08 -4.47 -28.03
N ARG A 7 78.58 -3.88 -29.14
CA ARG A 7 77.84 -2.82 -29.85
C ARG A 7 76.54 -3.34 -30.45
N THR A 8 76.55 -4.53 -31.06
CA THR A 8 75.33 -5.13 -31.60
C THR A 8 74.31 -5.43 -30.52
N LEU A 9 74.75 -5.87 -29.34
CA LEU A 9 73.86 -6.12 -28.20
C LEU A 9 73.18 -4.84 -27.69
N TYR A 10 73.92 -3.72 -27.61
CA TYR A 10 73.33 -2.42 -27.23
C TYR A 10 72.33 -1.90 -28.27
N TRP A 11 72.59 -2.11 -29.57
CA TRP A 11 71.63 -1.74 -30.63
C TRP A 11 70.35 -2.55 -30.56
N VAL A 12 70.43 -3.87 -30.31
CA VAL A 12 69.25 -4.74 -30.17
C VAL A 12 68.44 -4.39 -28.92
N LEU A 13 69.09 -4.14 -27.78
CA LEU A 13 68.41 -3.73 -26.55
C LEU A 13 67.75 -2.34 -26.68
N GLY A 14 68.39 -1.40 -27.39
CA GLY A 14 67.79 -0.10 -27.71
C GLY A 14 66.56 -0.22 -28.61
N LEU A 15 66.58 -1.12 -29.60
CA LEU A 15 65.44 -1.36 -30.48
C LEU A 15 64.25 -2.00 -29.74
N ILE A 16 64.52 -2.93 -28.81
CA ILE A 16 63.48 -3.57 -27.99
C ILE A 16 62.84 -2.55 -27.03
N ALA A 17 63.64 -1.66 -26.43
CA ALA A 17 63.13 -0.59 -25.58
C ALA A 17 62.26 0.42 -26.34
N ALA A 18 62.64 0.78 -27.58
CA ALA A 18 61.85 1.68 -28.42
C ALA A 18 60.51 1.07 -28.86
N ILE A 19 60.49 -0.24 -29.18
CA ILE A 19 59.26 -0.98 -29.52
C ILE A 19 58.35 -1.10 -28.29
N ALA A 20 58.89 -1.34 -27.09
CA ALA A 20 58.11 -1.40 -25.85
C ALA A 20 57.44 -0.06 -25.49
N ILE A 21 58.09 1.08 -25.77
CA ILE A 21 57.52 2.41 -25.55
C ILE A 21 56.42 2.71 -26.59
N TYR A 22 56.62 2.34 -27.86
CA TYR A 22 55.63 2.54 -28.92
C TYR A 22 54.35 1.69 -28.71
N PHE A 23 54.50 0.44 -28.26
CA PHE A 23 53.35 -0.40 -27.90
C PHE A 23 52.72 -0.03 -26.56
N GLY A 24 53.49 0.50 -25.59
CA GLY A 24 52.96 1.00 -24.32
C GLY A 24 52.05 2.22 -24.49
N THR A 25 52.32 3.08 -25.47
CA THR A 25 51.46 4.25 -25.78
C THR A 25 50.25 3.90 -26.64
N ALA A 26 50.30 2.82 -27.44
CA ALA A 26 49.18 2.39 -28.28
C ALA A 26 48.13 1.54 -27.54
N PHE A 27 48.51 0.88 -26.42
CA PHE A 27 47.60 0.07 -25.60
C PHE A 27 46.95 0.85 -24.42
N GLY A 28 47.37 2.10 -24.20
CA GLY A 28 46.89 2.97 -23.12
C GLY A 28 45.65 3.81 -23.47
N ILE A 29 45.19 3.80 -24.73
CA ILE A 29 43.90 4.36 -25.12
C ILE A 29 42.88 3.22 -25.18
N ALA A 30 42.77 2.47 -24.07
CA ALA A 30 41.52 1.79 -23.80
C ALA A 30 40.52 2.91 -23.52
N SER A 31 39.68 3.21 -24.51
CA SER A 31 38.50 4.06 -24.36
C SER A 31 37.81 3.69 -23.05
N ARG A 32 38.01 4.50 -22.02
CA ARG A 32 37.05 4.56 -20.91
C ARG A 32 35.78 5.06 -21.57
N SER A 33 34.95 4.12 -22.01
CA SER A 33 33.54 4.40 -22.18
C SER A 33 33.09 4.90 -20.83
N ASN A 34 32.94 6.22 -20.69
CA ASN A 34 32.01 6.78 -19.74
C ASN A 34 30.65 6.24 -20.18
N THR A 35 30.33 5.00 -19.78
CA THR A 35 28.95 4.57 -19.63
C THR A 35 28.41 5.48 -18.56
N THR A 36 27.88 6.64 -18.97
CA THR A 36 26.92 7.39 -18.17
C THR A 36 25.92 6.36 -17.70
N ALA A 37 25.89 6.11 -16.38
CA ALA A 37 24.92 5.19 -15.80
C ALA A 37 23.55 5.58 -16.36
N LYS A 38 22.90 4.64 -17.05
CA LYS A 38 21.61 4.89 -17.69
C LYS A 38 20.63 5.25 -16.57
N VAL A 39 20.16 6.49 -16.56
CA VAL A 39 19.18 6.94 -15.56
C VAL A 39 17.89 6.15 -15.79
N ALA A 40 17.37 5.55 -14.73
CA ALA A 40 16.11 4.83 -14.79
C ALA A 40 14.97 5.81 -15.15
N PRO A 41 14.20 5.57 -16.23
CA PRO A 41 13.16 6.49 -16.68
C PRO A 41 11.96 6.56 -15.72
N VAL A 42 11.71 5.53 -14.91
CA VAL A 42 10.63 5.51 -13.93
C VAL A 42 11.18 5.74 -12.52
N ALA A 43 10.59 6.68 -11.79
CA ALA A 43 10.79 6.81 -10.35
C ALA A 43 9.60 6.16 -9.62
N VAL A 44 9.89 5.37 -8.60
CA VAL A 44 8.89 4.80 -7.68
C VAL A 44 9.14 5.41 -6.31
N VAL A 45 8.18 6.13 -5.77
CA VAL A 45 8.31 6.75 -4.45
C VAL A 45 7.30 6.11 -3.53
N PHE A 46 7.79 5.57 -2.42
CA PHE A 46 6.97 5.05 -1.34
C PHE A 46 6.99 6.01 -0.15
N SER A 47 5.85 6.12 0.53
CA SER A 47 5.75 6.78 1.83
C SER A 47 6.73 6.16 2.82
N THR A 48 6.78 4.82 2.86
CA THR A 48 7.73 4.02 3.64
C THR A 48 7.97 2.65 3.01
N ARG A 49 9.16 2.07 3.16
CA ARG A 49 9.42 0.66 2.81
C ARG A 49 9.44 -0.30 4.00
N ASN A 50 9.16 0.21 5.20
CA ASN A 50 9.15 -0.57 6.43
C ASN A 50 7.84 -1.35 6.64
N ASN A 51 6.80 -1.09 5.83
CA ASN A 51 5.55 -1.85 5.85
C ASN A 51 5.60 -2.99 4.82
N PRO A 52 5.33 -4.26 5.20
CA PRO A 52 5.25 -5.39 4.28
C PRO A 52 4.32 -5.19 3.06
N PHE A 53 3.25 -4.40 3.21
CA PHE A 53 2.36 -4.05 2.11
C PHE A 53 3.12 -3.42 0.93
N PHE A 54 3.93 -2.39 1.20
CA PHE A 54 4.67 -1.68 0.14
C PHE A 54 5.79 -2.53 -0.46
N GLN A 55 6.33 -3.50 0.29
CA GLN A 55 7.28 -4.47 -0.25
C GLN A 55 6.61 -5.40 -1.28
N ASN A 56 5.36 -5.79 -1.04
CA ASN A 56 4.60 -6.57 -2.01
C ASN A 56 4.20 -5.73 -3.25
N VAL A 57 3.85 -4.45 -3.08
CA VAL A 57 3.63 -3.53 -4.21
C VAL A 57 4.91 -3.38 -5.05
N GLU A 58 6.06 -3.19 -4.40
CA GLU A 58 7.37 -3.12 -5.08
C GLU A 58 7.67 -4.41 -5.86
N LYS A 59 7.32 -5.58 -5.32
CA LYS A 59 7.48 -6.87 -6.03
C LYS A 59 6.62 -6.96 -7.30
N GLY A 60 5.39 -6.43 -7.25
CA GLY A 60 4.54 -6.33 -8.45
C GLY A 60 5.18 -5.42 -9.51
N ILE A 61 5.71 -4.27 -9.09
CA ILE A 61 6.49 -3.38 -9.96
C ILE A 61 7.70 -4.12 -10.55
N GLU A 62 8.49 -4.80 -9.73
CA GLU A 62 9.68 -5.54 -10.17
C GLU A 62 9.33 -6.62 -11.21
N THR A 63 8.22 -7.32 -11.01
CA THR A 63 7.74 -8.35 -11.93
C THR A 63 7.38 -7.76 -13.29
N ALA A 64 6.55 -6.71 -13.31
CA ALA A 64 6.22 -6.01 -14.55
C ALA A 64 7.45 -5.38 -15.22
N ALA A 65 8.43 -4.91 -14.44
CA ALA A 65 9.65 -4.28 -14.97
C ALA A 65 10.48 -5.27 -15.77
N LYS A 66 10.62 -6.50 -15.24
CA LYS A 66 11.30 -7.60 -15.93
C LYS A 66 10.55 -8.02 -17.18
N GLU A 67 9.24 -8.13 -17.13
CA GLU A 67 8.38 -8.52 -18.25
C GLU A 67 8.44 -7.49 -19.40
N LEU A 68 8.45 -6.20 -19.07
CA LEU A 68 8.38 -5.10 -20.03
C LEU A 68 9.76 -4.54 -20.45
N GLY A 69 10.83 -4.91 -19.75
CA GLY A 69 12.17 -4.36 -19.96
C GLY A 69 12.29 -2.87 -19.60
N VAL A 70 11.63 -2.46 -18.52
CA VAL A 70 11.59 -1.06 -18.04
C VAL A 70 12.47 -0.91 -16.80
N ASP A 71 13.48 -0.04 -16.87
CA ASP A 71 14.29 0.30 -15.69
C ASP A 71 13.52 1.27 -14.78
N TYR A 72 13.63 1.07 -13.45
CA TYR A 72 13.03 1.95 -12.44
C TYR A 72 14.01 2.20 -11.28
N GLU A 73 13.79 3.28 -10.54
CA GLU A 73 14.53 3.62 -9.32
C GLU A 73 13.55 3.88 -8.17
N VAL A 74 13.81 3.27 -7.01
CA VAL A 74 12.96 3.38 -5.82
C VAL A 74 13.49 4.46 -4.88
N TYR A 75 12.57 5.26 -4.33
CA TYR A 75 12.81 6.29 -3.32
C TYR A 75 11.95 5.98 -2.09
N ASP A 76 12.58 5.92 -0.92
CA ASP A 76 11.90 5.75 0.36
C ASP A 76 11.83 7.09 1.09
N SER A 77 10.62 7.54 1.37
CA SER A 77 10.36 8.79 2.10
C SER A 77 10.39 8.60 3.62
N GLU A 78 10.43 7.37 4.14
CA GLU A 78 10.49 7.06 5.58
C GLU A 78 9.42 7.78 6.44
N ASN A 79 8.23 7.99 5.88
CA ASN A 79 7.14 8.78 6.46
C ASN A 79 7.53 10.23 6.80
N ASP A 80 8.54 10.79 6.14
CA ASP A 80 9.02 12.16 6.30
C ASP A 80 8.69 12.97 5.03
N SER A 81 7.77 13.92 5.16
CA SER A 81 7.34 14.80 4.05
C SER A 81 8.45 15.72 3.53
N ASP A 82 9.44 16.09 4.35
CA ASP A 82 10.60 16.87 3.88
C ASP A 82 11.55 15.97 3.08
N LYS A 83 11.70 14.71 3.47
CA LYS A 83 12.46 13.72 2.70
C LYS A 83 11.76 13.41 1.38
N GLU A 84 10.45 13.24 1.38
CA GLU A 84 9.64 13.12 0.17
C GLU A 84 9.90 14.32 -0.77
N ALA A 85 9.82 15.55 -0.26
CA ALA A 85 10.08 16.74 -1.06
C ALA A 85 11.49 16.78 -1.67
N ARG A 86 12.52 16.30 -0.93
CA ARG A 86 13.89 16.14 -1.45
C ARG A 86 13.96 15.06 -2.53
N ASN A 87 13.29 13.92 -2.34
CA ASN A 87 13.18 12.86 -3.35
C ASN A 87 12.58 13.41 -4.65
N ILE A 88 11.49 14.18 -4.58
CA ILE A 88 10.88 14.84 -5.74
C ILE A 88 11.85 15.76 -6.46
N SER A 89 12.60 16.60 -5.72
CA SER A 89 13.62 17.46 -6.32
C SER A 89 14.74 16.66 -7.01
N ASN A 90 15.16 15.54 -6.44
CA ASN A 90 16.16 14.66 -7.05
C ASN A 90 15.66 13.99 -8.34
N ILE A 91 14.40 13.54 -8.34
CA ILE A 91 13.73 12.95 -9.51
C ILE A 91 13.71 13.94 -10.68
N ILE A 92 13.32 15.19 -10.40
CA ILE A 92 13.32 16.28 -11.38
C ILE A 92 14.74 16.55 -11.89
N ALA A 93 15.72 16.66 -10.99
CA ALA A 93 17.11 16.92 -11.35
C ALA A 93 17.72 15.81 -12.22
N LYS A 94 17.38 14.54 -11.94
CA LYS A 94 17.76 13.37 -12.74
C LYS A 94 17.00 13.26 -14.07
N GLN A 95 15.99 14.10 -14.30
CA GLN A 95 15.15 14.11 -15.51
C GLN A 95 14.45 12.77 -15.77
N GLN A 96 14.04 12.09 -14.71
CA GLN A 96 13.20 10.90 -14.83
C GLN A 96 11.86 11.27 -15.50
N LYS A 97 11.26 10.30 -16.17
CA LYS A 97 10.23 10.53 -17.19
C LYS A 97 8.81 10.26 -16.68
N VAL A 98 8.65 9.41 -15.67
CA VAL A 98 7.35 9.10 -15.05
C VAL A 98 7.57 8.83 -13.56
N VAL A 99 6.62 9.23 -12.71
CA VAL A 99 6.63 8.90 -11.28
C VAL A 99 5.43 8.02 -10.91
N ILE A 100 5.70 6.86 -10.32
CA ILE A 100 4.73 6.08 -9.53
C ILE A 100 4.86 6.58 -8.09
N PHE A 101 3.76 7.02 -7.50
CA PHE A 101 3.79 7.85 -6.30
C PHE A 101 2.80 7.34 -5.25
N ASN A 102 3.33 6.93 -4.11
CA ASN A 102 2.59 6.73 -2.86
C ASN A 102 3.07 7.79 -1.87
N ASP A 103 2.24 8.79 -1.61
CA ASP A 103 2.60 9.97 -0.82
C ASP A 103 2.60 9.70 0.70
N VAL A 104 3.40 10.43 1.45
CA VAL A 104 3.41 10.38 2.93
C VAL A 104 2.08 10.85 3.52
N ASN A 105 1.50 11.93 2.96
CA ASN A 105 0.16 12.43 3.28
C ASN A 105 -0.35 13.36 2.18
N GLU A 106 -1.66 13.60 2.20
CA GLU A 106 -2.35 14.37 1.15
C GLU A 106 -1.74 15.76 0.88
N ASP A 107 -1.31 16.50 1.91
CA ASP A 107 -0.73 17.84 1.73
C ASP A 107 0.64 17.79 1.04
N SER A 108 1.51 16.87 1.47
CA SER A 108 2.81 16.67 0.83
C SER A 108 2.65 16.10 -0.57
N GLY A 109 1.69 15.18 -0.76
CA GLY A 109 1.34 14.59 -2.04
C GLY A 109 0.88 15.62 -3.06
N ILE A 110 -0.09 16.48 -2.71
CA ILE A 110 -0.53 17.59 -3.59
C ILE A 110 0.65 18.49 -3.95
N SER A 111 1.51 18.82 -2.99
CA SER A 111 2.67 19.68 -3.20
C SER A 111 3.72 19.04 -4.13
N ALA A 112 3.96 17.74 -3.98
CA ALA A 112 4.85 16.95 -4.82
C ALA A 112 4.35 16.90 -6.26
N VAL A 113 3.07 16.57 -6.47
CA VAL A 113 2.49 16.47 -7.82
C VAL A 113 2.49 17.82 -8.54
N LYS A 114 2.23 18.93 -7.84
CA LYS A 114 2.37 20.27 -8.43
C LYS A 114 3.77 20.50 -9.01
N LYS A 115 4.83 20.16 -8.26
CA LYS A 115 6.22 20.31 -8.72
C LYS A 115 6.53 19.41 -9.91
N LEU A 116 6.08 18.16 -9.88
CA LEU A 116 6.28 17.21 -10.98
C LEU A 116 5.54 17.66 -12.25
N ASN A 117 4.29 18.12 -12.13
CA ASN A 117 3.52 18.66 -13.26
C ASN A 117 4.19 19.91 -13.87
N GLN A 118 4.72 20.81 -13.04
CA GLN A 118 5.48 21.99 -13.52
C GLN A 118 6.75 21.60 -14.27
N ALA A 119 7.38 20.48 -13.90
CA ALA A 119 8.52 19.90 -14.60
C ALA A 119 8.13 19.07 -15.84
N GLY A 120 6.82 18.93 -16.13
CA GLY A 120 6.32 18.12 -17.23
C GLY A 120 6.44 16.61 -17.00
N ILE A 121 6.59 16.17 -15.74
CA ILE A 121 6.72 14.77 -15.38
C ILE A 121 5.33 14.22 -14.99
N PRO A 122 4.76 13.26 -15.74
CA PRO A 122 3.49 12.61 -15.41
C PRO A 122 3.59 11.78 -14.13
N VAL A 123 2.46 11.72 -13.41
CA VAL A 123 2.34 11.03 -12.12
C VAL A 123 1.24 9.97 -12.18
N ILE A 124 1.53 8.80 -11.64
CA ILE A 124 0.59 7.73 -11.34
C ILE A 124 0.53 7.63 -9.82
N ALA A 125 -0.62 7.92 -9.22
CA ALA A 125 -0.82 7.75 -7.79
C ALA A 125 -1.20 6.30 -7.48
N THR A 126 -0.55 5.69 -6.50
CA THR A 126 -0.76 4.28 -6.14
C THR A 126 -1.00 4.14 -4.64
N ASP A 127 -2.00 3.31 -4.30
CA ASP A 127 -2.57 3.10 -2.96
C ASP A 127 -3.21 4.34 -2.33
N HIS A 128 -2.45 5.44 -2.19
CA HIS A 128 -2.95 6.73 -1.75
C HIS A 128 -3.47 7.53 -2.94
N LEU A 129 -4.76 7.85 -2.92
CA LEU A 129 -5.42 8.54 -4.02
C LEU A 129 -5.31 10.05 -3.89
N LEU A 130 -4.98 10.70 -5.00
CA LEU A 130 -4.90 12.16 -5.10
C LEU A 130 -6.09 12.72 -5.91
N ASN A 131 -7.29 12.30 -5.51
CA ASN A 131 -8.58 12.66 -6.13
C ASN A 131 -9.62 13.20 -5.12
N SER A 132 -9.20 13.50 -3.89
CA SER A 132 -10.06 14.15 -2.89
C SER A 132 -10.56 15.53 -3.37
N PRO A 133 -11.62 16.10 -2.76
CA PRO A 133 -12.06 17.46 -3.10
C PRO A 133 -10.92 18.49 -3.04
N LYS A 134 -10.04 18.38 -2.05
CA LYS A 134 -8.87 19.24 -1.87
C LYS A 134 -7.84 19.05 -2.99
N ALA A 135 -7.56 17.81 -3.39
CA ALA A 135 -6.67 17.52 -4.52
C ALA A 135 -7.24 18.03 -5.84
N LEU A 136 -8.55 17.87 -6.06
CA LEU A 136 -9.25 18.38 -7.25
C LEU A 136 -9.23 19.92 -7.30
N GLU A 137 -9.48 20.59 -6.17
CA GLU A 137 -9.37 22.05 -6.04
C GLU A 137 -7.95 22.56 -6.30
N ALA A 138 -6.94 21.76 -5.93
CA ALA A 138 -5.54 22.08 -6.16
C ALA A 138 -5.12 22.00 -7.64
N LYS A 139 -6.00 21.49 -8.53
CA LYS A 139 -5.81 21.38 -9.98
C LYS A 139 -4.50 20.69 -10.38
N ILE A 140 -4.08 19.71 -9.59
CA ILE A 140 -3.00 18.82 -9.97
C ILE A 140 -3.43 17.95 -11.16
N LYS A 141 -2.49 17.29 -11.81
CA LYS A 141 -2.74 16.28 -12.85
C LYS A 141 -2.09 14.98 -12.43
N VAL A 142 -2.93 13.96 -12.28
CA VAL A 142 -2.54 12.56 -12.08
C VAL A 142 -3.08 11.77 -13.26
N GLU A 143 -2.22 11.00 -13.93
CA GLU A 143 -2.58 10.24 -15.13
C GLU A 143 -3.45 9.01 -14.80
N ALA A 144 -3.18 8.40 -13.64
CA ALA A 144 -3.98 7.31 -13.09
C ALA A 144 -3.86 7.27 -11.55
N ASN A 145 -4.98 7.00 -10.90
CA ASN A 145 -5.10 6.67 -9.49
C ASN A 145 -5.35 5.16 -9.41
N ILE A 146 -4.52 4.42 -8.69
CA ILE A 146 -4.65 2.96 -8.57
C ILE A 146 -4.72 2.62 -7.09
N ALA A 147 -5.80 2.02 -6.62
CA ALA A 147 -5.92 1.60 -5.23
C ALA A 147 -6.84 0.39 -5.07
N SER A 148 -6.99 -0.05 -3.84
CA SER A 148 -8.07 -0.96 -3.46
C SER A 148 -9.38 -0.20 -3.21
N ASP A 149 -10.54 -0.85 -3.41
CA ASP A 149 -11.83 -0.31 -2.93
C ASP A 149 -11.92 -0.39 -1.40
N ASN A 150 -11.28 0.57 -0.74
CA ASN A 150 -11.12 0.62 0.71
C ASN A 150 -12.46 0.53 1.46
N LYS A 151 -13.52 1.16 0.93
CA LYS A 151 -14.86 1.08 1.54
C LYS A 151 -15.42 -0.34 1.46
N GLN A 152 -15.31 -0.98 0.30
CA GLN A 152 -15.81 -2.35 0.12
C GLN A 152 -15.04 -3.37 0.99
N ALA A 153 -13.74 -3.17 1.23
CA ALA A 153 -12.98 -4.01 2.17
C ALA A 153 -13.61 -4.01 3.58
N GLY A 154 -13.96 -2.82 4.08
CA GLY A 154 -14.68 -2.69 5.36
C GLY A 154 -16.06 -3.35 5.35
N VAL A 155 -16.82 -3.19 4.26
CA VAL A 155 -18.15 -3.81 4.09
C VAL A 155 -18.06 -5.34 4.19
N ILE A 156 -17.11 -5.96 3.49
CA ILE A 156 -16.96 -7.42 3.46
C ILE A 156 -16.56 -7.97 4.82
N LEU A 157 -15.63 -7.32 5.50
CA LEU A 157 -15.26 -7.72 6.86
C LEU A 157 -16.47 -7.65 7.80
N ALA A 158 -17.28 -6.60 7.73
CA ALA A 158 -18.48 -6.48 8.53
C ALA A 158 -19.53 -7.56 8.20
N GLN A 159 -19.76 -7.85 6.92
CA GLN A 159 -20.66 -8.92 6.46
C GLN A 159 -20.18 -10.29 6.91
N PHE A 160 -18.88 -10.57 6.76
CA PHE A 160 -18.27 -11.83 7.19
C PHE A 160 -18.41 -12.02 8.70
N MET A 161 -18.07 -10.99 9.49
CA MET A 161 -18.26 -11.01 10.94
C MET A 161 -19.72 -11.33 11.29
N ALA A 162 -20.69 -10.74 10.60
CA ALA A 162 -22.11 -11.01 10.84
C ALA A 162 -22.53 -12.44 10.49
N GLN A 163 -22.09 -12.97 9.35
CA GLN A 163 -22.50 -14.29 8.88
C GLN A 163 -21.81 -15.43 9.63
N LYS A 164 -20.49 -15.32 9.85
CA LYS A 164 -19.66 -16.41 10.37
C LYS A 164 -19.58 -16.40 11.89
N ILE A 165 -19.24 -15.25 12.45
CA ILE A 165 -18.97 -15.10 13.89
C ILE A 165 -20.27 -14.77 14.62
N GLY A 166 -21.08 -13.89 14.06
CA GLY A 166 -22.26 -13.31 14.72
C GLY A 166 -21.89 -12.00 15.40
N LEU A 167 -22.74 -10.98 15.23
CA LEU A 167 -22.53 -9.67 15.84
C LEU A 167 -23.14 -9.64 17.26
N PRO A 168 -22.40 -9.20 18.30
CA PRO A 168 -22.93 -9.10 19.65
C PRO A 168 -24.10 -8.12 19.74
N GLN A 169 -25.17 -8.50 20.44
CA GLN A 169 -26.37 -7.68 20.64
C GLN A 169 -26.14 -6.36 21.40
N ASP A 170 -24.96 -6.13 21.99
CA ASP A 170 -24.50 -4.87 22.57
C ASP A 170 -22.99 -4.74 22.29
N SER A 171 -22.61 -4.57 21.02
CA SER A 171 -21.20 -4.52 20.62
C SER A 171 -20.61 -3.13 20.78
N LEU A 172 -19.63 -3.03 21.68
CA LEU A 172 -18.67 -1.94 21.67
C LEU A 172 -17.65 -2.21 20.56
N THR A 173 -17.68 -1.39 19.50
CA THR A 173 -16.70 -1.46 18.40
C THR A 173 -15.62 -0.42 18.63
N TYR A 174 -14.36 -0.84 18.47
CA TYR A 174 -13.18 -0.02 18.60
C TYR A 174 -12.37 -0.09 17.30
N SER A 175 -12.04 1.07 16.72
CA SER A 175 -11.26 1.12 15.49
C SER A 175 -9.80 1.46 15.81
N VAL A 176 -8.85 0.75 15.24
CA VAL A 176 -7.45 1.16 15.23
C VAL A 176 -7.15 1.57 13.80
N TYR A 177 -7.05 2.88 13.58
CA TYR A 177 -6.94 3.44 12.23
C TYR A 177 -5.51 3.85 11.89
N GLY A 178 -5.22 3.88 10.60
CA GLY A 178 -3.95 4.36 10.03
C GLY A 178 -3.72 5.85 10.19
N ILE A 179 -3.06 6.48 9.23
CA ILE A 179 -2.74 7.92 9.27
C ILE A 179 -4.04 8.75 9.04
N PRO A 180 -4.50 9.63 9.95
CA PRO A 180 -5.68 10.45 9.76
C PRO A 180 -5.53 11.40 8.58
N GLY A 181 -6.63 11.59 7.84
CA GLY A 181 -6.61 12.30 6.57
C GLY A 181 -6.21 11.44 5.37
N THR A 182 -5.86 10.15 5.57
CA THR A 182 -5.73 9.21 4.46
C THR A 182 -7.09 8.60 4.11
N GLU A 183 -7.40 8.57 2.81
CA GLU A 183 -8.66 8.01 2.29
C GLU A 183 -8.85 6.54 2.69
N SER A 184 -7.75 5.77 2.71
CA SER A 184 -7.79 4.32 2.86
C SER A 184 -8.33 3.88 4.22
N GLY A 185 -7.74 4.38 5.31
CA GLY A 185 -8.18 4.06 6.67
C GLY A 185 -9.60 4.57 6.97
N GLU A 186 -9.94 5.77 6.51
CA GLU A 186 -11.24 6.39 6.73
C GLU A 186 -12.36 5.64 5.99
N SER A 187 -12.17 5.33 4.71
CA SER A 187 -13.13 4.58 3.90
C SER A 187 -13.34 3.15 4.41
N ARG A 188 -12.26 2.45 4.80
CA ARG A 188 -12.34 1.12 5.43
C ARG A 188 -13.17 1.15 6.69
N ALA A 189 -12.88 2.08 7.60
CA ALA A 189 -13.61 2.23 8.85
C ALA A 189 -15.09 2.57 8.60
N GLN A 190 -15.37 3.53 7.71
CA GLN A 190 -16.72 3.91 7.36
C GLN A 190 -17.52 2.72 6.80
N GLY A 191 -16.94 1.97 5.84
CA GLY A 191 -17.59 0.80 5.24
C GLY A 191 -17.96 -0.27 6.26
N PHE A 192 -17.02 -0.61 7.16
CA PHE A 192 -17.26 -1.57 8.23
C PHE A 192 -18.38 -1.11 9.17
N ILE A 193 -18.26 0.11 9.67
CA ILE A 193 -19.18 0.70 10.64
C ILE A 193 -20.60 0.85 10.09
N GLU A 194 -20.76 1.38 8.87
CA GLU A 194 -22.07 1.56 8.24
C GLU A 194 -22.75 0.21 8.04
N THR A 195 -21.99 -0.81 7.63
CA THR A 195 -22.49 -2.16 7.40
C THR A 195 -22.94 -2.83 8.69
N VAL A 196 -22.13 -2.76 9.75
CA VAL A 196 -22.50 -3.27 11.08
C VAL A 196 -23.78 -2.61 11.60
N LYS A 197 -23.95 -1.31 11.38
CA LYS A 197 -25.20 -0.60 11.74
C LYS A 197 -26.40 -1.10 10.95
N ASN A 198 -26.25 -1.26 9.63
CA ASN A 198 -27.34 -1.58 8.72
C ASN A 198 -27.83 -3.03 8.87
N LEU A 199 -26.92 -3.99 9.07
CA LEU A 199 -27.26 -5.41 9.19
C LEU A 199 -28.11 -5.71 10.43
N ASN A 200 -28.10 -4.84 11.44
CA ASN A 200 -28.64 -5.14 12.77
C ASN A 200 -29.80 -4.22 13.20
N ASN A 201 -30.68 -3.84 12.26
CA ASN A 201 -31.74 -2.85 12.51
C ASN A 201 -32.94 -3.37 13.36
N GLN A 202 -32.69 -3.92 14.55
CA GLN A 202 -33.60 -3.95 15.71
C GLN A 202 -32.85 -4.48 16.96
N ALA A 203 -32.60 -3.60 17.94
CA ALA A 203 -32.20 -3.90 19.33
C ALA A 203 -30.71 -4.14 19.68
N ILE A 204 -29.74 -3.54 18.97
CA ILE A 204 -28.34 -3.47 19.44
C ILE A 204 -27.95 -2.04 19.80
N LYS A 205 -27.57 -1.80 21.07
CA LYS A 205 -27.01 -0.51 21.48
C LYS A 205 -25.52 -0.50 21.17
N TYR A 206 -25.16 0.03 20.00
CA TYR A 206 -23.77 0.35 19.71
C TYR A 206 -23.34 1.57 20.51
N ASN A 207 -22.54 1.34 21.53
CA ASN A 207 -21.66 2.38 22.04
C ASN A 207 -20.40 2.33 21.21
N LEU A 208 -20.00 3.47 20.71
CA LEU A 208 -18.67 3.65 20.22
C LEU A 208 -17.89 4.15 21.43
N PHE A 209 -16.79 3.47 21.76
CA PHE A 209 -15.99 3.86 22.91
C PHE A 209 -15.49 5.30 22.64
N SER A 210 -15.45 6.22 23.64
CA SER A 210 -14.97 7.62 23.51
C SER A 210 -13.75 7.94 24.42
N TYR A 211 -12.59 8.28 23.83
CA TYR A 211 -11.29 8.68 24.43
C TYR A 211 -10.35 9.18 23.29
N GLY A 212 -10.15 10.51 23.18
CA GLY A 212 -9.61 11.27 22.02
C GLY A 212 -8.26 10.84 21.40
N LYS A 213 -7.73 11.45 20.32
CA LYS A 213 -7.88 12.76 19.66
C LYS A 213 -8.42 12.54 18.22
N TYR A 214 -9.29 13.42 17.73
CA TYR A 214 -10.11 13.35 16.49
C TYR A 214 -11.53 12.76 16.58
N GLY A 215 -12.19 12.86 17.74
CA GLY A 215 -13.66 12.87 17.74
C GLY A 215 -14.14 14.17 17.07
N LYS A 216 -14.55 14.13 15.79
CA LYS A 216 -15.39 15.20 15.23
C LYS A 216 -16.84 14.93 15.62
N GLU A 217 -17.47 15.98 16.12
CA GLU A 217 -18.87 16.00 16.54
C GLU A 217 -19.76 16.10 15.30
N ASN A 218 -20.61 15.10 15.07
CA ASN A 218 -21.70 15.19 14.10
C ASN A 218 -22.98 15.44 14.89
N ALA A 219 -23.88 16.27 14.35
CA ALA A 219 -25.09 16.82 14.98
C ALA A 219 -26.11 15.82 15.58
N ASN A 220 -25.84 14.50 15.53
CA ASN A 220 -26.74 13.43 15.96
C ASN A 220 -26.19 12.55 17.11
N GLY A 221 -25.11 12.95 17.78
CA GLY A 221 -24.75 12.42 19.12
C GLY A 221 -24.31 10.94 19.21
N LYS A 222 -23.52 10.42 18.26
CA LYS A 222 -22.87 9.09 18.39
C LYS A 222 -21.37 9.22 18.09
N THR A 223 -20.51 8.97 19.07
CA THR A 223 -19.06 9.32 19.06
C THR A 223 -18.14 8.11 18.83
N TYR A 224 -17.37 8.09 17.74
CA TYR A 224 -16.31 7.10 17.45
C TYR A 224 -15.00 7.37 18.21
N ILE A 225 -14.39 6.36 18.84
CA ILE A 225 -12.92 6.31 18.99
C ILE A 225 -12.37 5.50 17.84
N GLY A 226 -11.33 6.04 17.23
CA GLY A 226 -10.21 5.16 16.97
C GLY A 226 -8.90 5.74 17.49
N ARG A 227 -7.90 4.87 17.58
CA ARG A 227 -6.53 5.23 17.87
C ARG A 227 -5.73 5.19 16.57
N GLN A 228 -5.10 6.32 16.25
CA GLN A 228 -4.13 6.44 15.16
C GLN A 228 -2.92 5.57 15.44
N ALA A 229 -2.67 4.56 14.63
CA ALA A 229 -1.47 3.74 14.71
C ALA A 229 -0.49 3.98 13.56
N ASP A 230 -0.78 4.92 12.65
CA ASP A 230 0.07 5.24 11.49
C ASP A 230 0.49 3.99 10.70
N ASP A 231 -0.43 3.04 10.57
CA ASP A 231 -0.22 1.76 9.90
C ASP A 231 0.98 0.96 10.49
N ASN A 232 1.32 1.22 11.75
CA ASN A 232 2.46 0.67 12.47
C ASN A 232 2.02 -0.24 13.62
N ARG A 233 2.57 -1.46 13.63
CA ARG A 233 2.25 -2.51 14.60
C ARG A 233 2.64 -2.17 16.03
N ASP A 234 3.80 -1.56 16.25
CA ASP A 234 4.29 -1.20 17.58
C ASP A 234 3.46 -0.07 18.19
N LEU A 235 3.09 0.92 17.37
CA LEU A 235 2.25 2.03 17.80
C LEU A 235 0.82 1.56 18.09
N ALA A 236 0.27 0.66 17.27
CA ALA A 236 -0.99 -0.01 17.55
C ALA A 236 -0.93 -0.77 18.87
N ASN A 237 0.13 -1.57 19.08
CA ASN A 237 0.35 -2.29 20.33
C ASN A 237 0.36 -1.33 21.52
N GLN A 238 1.18 -0.29 21.48
CA GLN A 238 1.32 0.67 22.57
C GLN A 238 -0.03 1.32 22.93
N ARG A 239 -0.80 1.74 21.93
CA ARG A 239 -2.08 2.43 22.14
C ARG A 239 -3.14 1.49 22.68
N VAL A 240 -3.25 0.29 22.11
CA VAL A 240 -4.20 -0.71 22.57
C VAL A 240 -3.81 -1.25 23.94
N ALA A 241 -2.52 -1.39 24.27
CA ALA A 241 -2.06 -1.86 25.58
C ALA A 241 -2.41 -0.86 26.70
N ASN A 242 -2.27 0.43 26.41
CA ASN A 242 -2.70 1.49 27.32
C ASN A 242 -4.20 1.41 27.59
N ASP A 243 -5.02 1.29 26.54
CA ASP A 243 -6.47 1.17 26.68
C ASP A 243 -6.87 -0.16 27.36
N ALA A 244 -6.17 -1.25 27.05
CA ALA A 244 -6.40 -2.56 27.65
C ALA A 244 -6.19 -2.57 29.16
N THR A 245 -5.20 -1.81 29.63
CA THR A 245 -4.86 -1.70 31.06
C THR A 245 -5.76 -0.69 31.78
N GLN A 246 -6.05 0.46 31.16
CA GLN A 246 -6.76 1.56 31.82
C GLN A 246 -8.27 1.46 31.71
N VAL A 247 -8.76 0.85 30.63
CA VAL A 247 -10.17 0.87 30.25
C VAL A 247 -10.73 -0.53 30.15
N PHE A 248 -10.12 -1.41 29.34
CA PHE A 248 -10.77 -2.67 28.96
C PHE A 248 -10.79 -3.71 30.09
N GLN A 249 -10.18 -3.41 31.24
CA GLN A 249 -10.40 -4.18 32.47
C GLN A 249 -11.85 -4.10 32.94
N ASP A 250 -12.53 -2.98 32.68
CA ASP A 250 -13.97 -2.85 32.89
C ASP A 250 -14.71 -3.55 31.74
N ALA A 251 -15.36 -4.67 32.04
CA ALA A 251 -16.08 -5.47 31.05
C ALA A 251 -17.21 -4.70 30.33
N GLN A 252 -17.75 -3.63 30.94
CA GLN A 252 -18.75 -2.76 30.31
C GLN A 252 -18.12 -1.78 29.30
N LYS A 253 -16.80 -1.56 29.37
CA LYS A 253 -16.03 -0.66 28.50
C LYS A 253 -15.06 -1.40 27.58
N ARG A 254 -15.01 -2.73 27.65
CA ARG A 254 -14.19 -3.56 26.77
C ARG A 254 -14.85 -3.70 25.40
N PRO A 255 -14.15 -3.40 24.29
CA PRO A 255 -14.69 -3.64 22.97
C PRO A 255 -14.85 -5.13 22.73
N LEU A 256 -15.96 -5.53 22.13
CA LEU A 256 -16.15 -6.91 21.65
C LEU A 256 -15.60 -7.06 20.23
N LEU A 257 -15.54 -5.95 19.48
CA LEU A 257 -15.01 -5.90 18.12
C LEU A 257 -13.89 -4.85 18.04
N VAL A 258 -12.73 -5.27 17.54
CA VAL A 258 -11.63 -4.38 17.17
C VAL A 258 -11.45 -4.43 15.66
N PHE A 259 -11.68 -3.31 14.99
CA PHE A 259 -11.42 -3.16 13.56
C PHE A 259 -10.04 -2.55 13.38
N GLY A 260 -9.03 -3.35 13.02
CA GLY A 260 -7.78 -2.82 12.49
C GLY A 260 -7.99 -2.41 11.04
N THR A 261 -7.76 -1.14 10.70
CA THR A 261 -7.89 -0.67 9.31
C THR A 261 -6.85 -1.30 8.39
N ASN A 262 -5.81 -1.91 8.96
CA ASN A 262 -4.85 -2.77 8.29
C ASN A 262 -4.35 -3.88 9.23
N ASP A 263 -3.53 -4.78 8.70
CA ASP A 263 -3.02 -5.95 9.39
C ASP A 263 -2.02 -5.59 10.48
N GLU A 264 -1.15 -4.59 10.26
CA GLU A 264 -0.18 -4.15 11.27
C GLU A 264 -0.91 -3.61 12.52
N ALA A 265 -1.97 -2.83 12.33
CA ALA A 265 -2.84 -2.36 13.40
C ALA A 265 -3.57 -3.50 14.12
N ALA A 266 -4.08 -4.47 13.36
CA ALA A 266 -4.75 -5.65 13.91
C ALA A 266 -3.78 -6.52 14.74
N LEU A 267 -2.57 -6.78 14.23
CA LEU A 267 -1.53 -7.58 14.89
C LEU A 267 -0.96 -6.88 16.14
N GLY A 268 -0.83 -5.56 16.10
CA GLY A 268 -0.50 -4.77 17.29
C GLY A 268 -1.58 -4.88 18.36
N SER A 269 -2.85 -4.82 17.95
CA SER A 269 -4.00 -5.00 18.84
C SER A 269 -4.04 -6.39 19.49
N ILE A 270 -3.81 -7.45 18.70
CA ILE A 270 -3.69 -8.83 19.19
C ILE A 270 -2.64 -8.91 20.30
N SER A 271 -1.43 -8.39 20.01
CA SER A 271 -0.30 -8.46 20.93
C SER A 271 -0.58 -7.73 22.25
N ALA A 272 -1.25 -6.57 22.19
CA ALA A 272 -1.64 -5.80 23.35
C ALA A 272 -2.71 -6.51 24.22
N LEU A 273 -3.72 -7.08 23.57
CA LEU A 273 -4.80 -7.79 24.27
C LEU A 273 -4.32 -9.09 24.91
N GLU A 274 -3.46 -9.86 24.24
CA GLU A 274 -2.82 -11.04 24.81
C GLU A 274 -1.97 -10.68 26.03
N SER A 275 -1.18 -9.60 25.95
CA SER A 275 -0.38 -9.10 27.07
C SER A 275 -1.24 -8.68 28.26
N ALA A 276 -2.41 -8.11 27.99
CA ALA A 276 -3.40 -7.74 29.00
C ALA A 276 -4.28 -8.92 29.47
N GLN A 277 -4.00 -10.15 29.00
CA GLN A 277 -4.76 -11.37 29.29
C GLN A 277 -6.25 -11.28 28.91
N ILE A 278 -6.57 -10.47 27.91
CA ILE A 278 -7.91 -10.36 27.34
C ILE A 278 -8.06 -11.45 26.27
N PRO A 279 -9.02 -12.38 26.38
CA PRO A 279 -9.11 -13.51 25.47
C PRO A 279 -9.51 -13.06 24.07
N LEU A 280 -8.94 -13.72 23.06
CA LEU A 280 -9.24 -13.46 21.65
C LEU A 280 -10.31 -14.43 21.14
N GLY A 281 -11.14 -13.92 20.22
CA GLY A 281 -12.23 -14.66 19.61
C GLY A 281 -11.84 -15.46 18.38
N GLY A 282 -10.85 -14.99 17.61
CA GLY A 282 -10.47 -15.61 16.34
C GLY A 282 -11.68 -15.77 15.41
N GLY A 283 -11.74 -16.91 14.71
CA GLY A 283 -12.85 -17.32 13.86
C GLY A 283 -13.98 -18.07 14.59
N ASP A 284 -13.95 -18.14 15.93
CA ASP A 284 -15.01 -18.81 16.71
C ASP A 284 -16.33 -18.05 16.60
N LYS A 285 -17.47 -18.75 16.70
CA LYS A 285 -18.77 -18.08 16.86
C LYS A 285 -18.78 -17.22 18.12
N PHE A 286 -19.42 -16.06 18.04
CA PHE A 286 -19.68 -15.20 19.17
C PHE A 286 -20.52 -15.94 20.20
N LEU A 287 -20.01 -15.97 21.43
CA LEU A 287 -20.71 -16.50 22.60
C LEU A 287 -20.93 -15.36 23.60
N PRO A 288 -22.19 -14.98 23.90
CA PRO A 288 -22.50 -14.00 24.92
C PRO A 288 -21.84 -14.35 26.26
N GLY A 289 -21.21 -13.37 26.90
CA GLY A 289 -20.51 -13.55 28.19
C GLY A 289 -19.13 -14.20 28.10
N SER A 290 -18.62 -14.54 26.91
CA SER A 290 -17.27 -15.11 26.74
C SER A 290 -16.13 -14.15 27.10
N GLY A 291 -16.38 -12.84 27.07
CA GLY A 291 -15.37 -11.80 27.27
C GLY A 291 -14.30 -11.73 26.16
N LYS A 292 -14.49 -12.51 25.08
CA LYS A 292 -13.59 -12.58 23.92
C LYS A 292 -13.70 -11.34 23.05
N VAL A 293 -12.56 -10.89 22.54
CA VAL A 293 -12.46 -9.77 21.58
C VAL A 293 -12.16 -10.32 20.18
N TYR A 294 -12.94 -9.89 19.20
CA TYR A 294 -12.81 -10.30 17.81
C TYR A 294 -12.15 -9.20 17.01
N ILE A 295 -11.19 -9.56 16.16
CA ILE A 295 -10.26 -8.61 15.55
C ILE A 295 -10.19 -8.87 14.07
N THR A 296 -10.36 -7.84 13.24
CA THR A 296 -10.19 -7.94 11.79
C THR A 296 -9.03 -7.07 11.32
N GLY A 297 -8.38 -7.46 10.24
CA GLY A 297 -7.35 -6.70 9.53
C GLY A 297 -7.65 -6.56 8.04
N VAL A 298 -6.80 -5.83 7.35
CA VAL A 298 -6.80 -5.63 5.89
C VAL A 298 -5.34 -5.66 5.45
N ASP A 299 -5.03 -6.20 4.28
CA ASP A 299 -3.72 -6.24 3.57
C ASP A 299 -3.30 -7.69 3.23
N TYR A 300 -3.82 -8.70 3.95
CA TYR A 300 -3.47 -10.13 3.76
C TYR A 300 -1.97 -10.43 3.87
N THR A 301 -1.30 -9.76 4.80
CA THR A 301 0.10 -10.02 5.13
C THR A 301 0.31 -11.46 5.62
N ASN A 302 1.52 -12.00 5.43
CA ASN A 302 1.87 -13.35 5.90
C ASN A 302 1.66 -13.53 7.41
N ASP A 303 1.88 -12.48 8.20
CA ASP A 303 1.68 -12.54 9.65
C ASP A 303 0.21 -12.53 10.03
N ALA A 304 -0.63 -11.75 9.35
CA ALA A 304 -2.07 -11.81 9.53
C ALA A 304 -2.63 -13.17 9.12
N GLN A 305 -2.12 -13.76 8.04
CA GLN A 305 -2.46 -15.13 7.67
C GLN A 305 -2.13 -16.12 8.81
N LYS A 306 -0.91 -16.09 9.34
CA LYS A 306 -0.58 -16.92 10.51
C LYS A 306 -1.50 -16.63 11.70
N ALA A 307 -1.88 -15.38 11.94
CA ALA A 307 -2.77 -15.02 13.04
C ALA A 307 -4.19 -15.57 12.85
N VAL A 308 -4.73 -15.61 11.63
CA VAL A 308 -6.03 -16.25 11.42
C VAL A 308 -5.93 -17.77 11.53
N LEU A 309 -4.91 -18.40 10.94
CA LEU A 309 -4.68 -19.86 11.07
C LEU A 309 -4.53 -20.30 12.54
N ASN A 310 -3.94 -19.45 13.38
CA ASN A 310 -3.78 -19.70 14.81
C ASN A 310 -4.97 -19.23 15.66
N ASN A 311 -6.11 -18.90 15.04
CA ASN A 311 -7.34 -18.45 15.69
C ASN A 311 -7.18 -17.21 16.59
N LYS A 312 -6.24 -16.31 16.25
CA LYS A 312 -6.02 -15.03 16.95
C LYS A 312 -6.69 -13.86 16.25
N LEU A 313 -6.66 -13.85 14.92
CA LEU A 313 -7.34 -12.87 14.06
C LEU A 313 -8.61 -13.50 13.51
N SER A 314 -9.70 -12.74 13.46
CA SER A 314 -11.00 -13.21 12.97
C SER A 314 -11.05 -13.32 11.46
N ALA A 315 -10.50 -12.32 10.77
CA ALA A 315 -10.37 -12.29 9.32
C ALA A 315 -9.36 -11.22 8.89
N THR A 316 -8.80 -11.41 7.69
CA THR A 316 -8.16 -10.33 6.93
C THR A 316 -8.64 -10.36 5.49
N VAL A 317 -8.64 -9.20 4.84
CA VAL A 317 -9.01 -9.00 3.44
C VAL A 317 -7.76 -8.62 2.66
N GLU A 318 -7.50 -9.31 1.56
CA GLU A 318 -6.39 -9.00 0.66
C GLU A 318 -6.57 -7.65 0.00
N GLN A 319 -5.46 -6.95 -0.18
CA GLN A 319 -5.36 -5.90 -1.18
C GLN A 319 -4.38 -6.45 -2.20
N ASP A 320 -4.77 -6.53 -3.47
CA ASP A 320 -3.96 -7.18 -4.52
C ASP A 320 -2.74 -6.31 -4.87
N THR A 321 -1.78 -6.29 -3.94
CA THR A 321 -0.56 -5.47 -3.98
C THR A 321 0.29 -5.76 -5.22
N ASP A 322 0.30 -7.02 -5.67
CA ASP A 322 0.97 -7.41 -6.91
C ASP A 322 0.33 -6.71 -8.11
N LEU A 323 -1.00 -6.80 -8.24
CA LEU A 323 -1.73 -6.13 -9.32
C LEU A 323 -1.63 -4.60 -9.26
N LEU A 324 -1.68 -4.00 -8.05
CA LEU A 324 -1.45 -2.56 -7.84
C LEU A 324 -0.08 -2.14 -8.40
N GLY A 325 0.98 -2.88 -8.03
CA GLY A 325 2.35 -2.64 -8.48
C GLY A 325 2.51 -2.85 -9.99
N ARG A 326 2.02 -3.98 -10.51
CA ARG A 326 2.11 -4.32 -11.94
C ARG A 326 1.38 -3.31 -12.80
N LEU A 327 0.14 -2.96 -12.46
CA LEU A 327 -0.61 -1.97 -13.23
C LEU A 327 0.08 -0.59 -13.21
N SER A 328 0.61 -0.17 -12.06
CA SER A 328 1.32 1.11 -11.94
C SER A 328 2.47 1.19 -12.95
N LEU A 329 3.25 0.11 -13.09
CA LEU A 329 4.35 0.08 -14.06
C LEU A 329 3.89 -0.10 -15.50
N ILE A 330 2.86 -0.90 -15.76
CA ILE A 330 2.28 -1.06 -17.11
C ILE A 330 1.79 0.30 -17.63
N ILE A 331 1.14 1.10 -16.79
CA ILE A 331 0.72 2.45 -17.17
C ILE A 331 1.94 3.35 -17.39
N ALA A 332 2.96 3.27 -16.53
CA ALA A 332 4.20 4.04 -16.70
C ALA A 332 4.89 3.72 -18.04
N GLU A 333 4.95 2.45 -18.42
CA GLU A 333 5.49 2.00 -19.71
C GLU A 333 4.69 2.56 -20.89
N LYS A 334 3.35 2.54 -20.80
CA LYS A 334 2.49 3.11 -21.84
C LYS A 334 2.69 4.63 -21.98
N ILE A 335 2.91 5.33 -20.87
CA ILE A 335 3.25 6.76 -20.88
C ILE A 335 4.60 6.98 -21.57
N LEU A 336 5.62 6.19 -21.23
CA LEU A 336 6.95 6.28 -21.86
C LEU A 336 6.91 6.06 -23.39
N LYS A 337 5.96 5.26 -23.87
CA LYS A 337 5.76 4.96 -25.29
C LYS A 337 4.74 5.88 -26.00
N ASP A 338 4.23 6.91 -25.32
CA ASP A 338 3.15 7.79 -25.84
C ASP A 338 1.87 7.02 -26.24
N GLN A 339 1.60 5.91 -25.56
CA GLN A 339 0.45 5.03 -25.77
C GLN A 339 -0.63 5.19 -24.69
N TRP A 340 -0.36 5.99 -23.65
CA TRP A 340 -1.35 6.32 -22.63
C TRP A 340 -2.12 7.59 -23.02
N LYS A 341 -3.36 7.42 -23.45
CA LYS A 341 -4.23 8.52 -23.89
C LYS A 341 -5.55 8.47 -23.12
N THR A 342 -5.59 9.07 -21.93
CA THR A 342 -6.82 9.21 -21.15
C THR A 342 -7.25 10.68 -21.10
N SER A 343 -8.55 10.92 -21.16
CA SER A 343 -9.11 12.26 -21.32
C SER A 343 -9.30 13.03 -19.99
N LYS A 344 -9.07 12.37 -18.83
CA LYS A 344 -9.05 12.89 -17.45
C LYS A 344 -8.76 11.74 -16.47
N TYR A 345 -8.45 12.07 -15.20
CA TYR A 345 -8.23 11.17 -14.05
C TYR A 345 -8.80 9.77 -14.23
N SER A 346 -7.91 8.78 -14.37
CA SER A 346 -8.31 7.38 -14.47
C SER A 346 -8.19 6.72 -13.11
N ASP A 347 -9.31 6.46 -12.46
CA ASP A 347 -9.31 5.76 -11.17
C ASP A 347 -9.55 4.25 -11.40
N PHE A 348 -8.62 3.44 -10.91
CA PHE A 348 -8.64 1.98 -10.94
C PHE A 348 -8.76 1.45 -9.52
N TYR A 349 -9.82 0.68 -9.26
CA TYR A 349 -10.07 0.06 -7.95
C TYR A 349 -10.14 -1.45 -8.05
N SER A 350 -9.45 -2.16 -7.15
CA SER A 350 -9.54 -3.63 -7.10
C SER A 350 -10.88 -4.02 -6.50
N GLN A 351 -11.65 -4.83 -7.24
CA GLN A 351 -12.98 -5.23 -6.81
C GLN A 351 -12.94 -6.45 -5.91
N PHE A 352 -13.50 -6.29 -4.73
CA PHE A 352 -13.68 -7.41 -3.81
C PHE A 352 -14.88 -8.28 -4.21
N PRO A 353 -14.82 -9.60 -3.96
CA PRO A 353 -15.96 -10.48 -4.15
C PRO A 353 -17.14 -10.05 -3.27
N GLN A 354 -18.36 -10.11 -3.80
CA GLN A 354 -19.57 -9.93 -3.00
C GLN A 354 -19.87 -11.23 -2.25
N LEU A 355 -20.07 -11.13 -0.93
CA LEU A 355 -20.50 -12.26 -0.11
C LEU A 355 -21.96 -12.62 -0.43
N ASP A 356 -22.19 -13.88 -0.75
CA ASP A 356 -23.51 -14.46 -0.90
C ASP A 356 -24.07 -14.83 0.47
N LYS A 357 -25.08 -14.09 0.92
CA LYS A 357 -25.73 -14.26 2.23
C LYS A 357 -26.38 -15.63 2.42
N ASP A 358 -26.69 -16.34 1.33
CA ASP A 358 -27.43 -17.60 1.36
C ASP A 358 -26.49 -18.81 1.30
N LYS A 359 -25.17 -18.59 1.17
CA LYS A 359 -24.14 -19.63 1.15
C LYS A 359 -23.40 -19.73 2.48
N ASN A 360 -22.87 -20.91 2.77
CA ASN A 360 -22.00 -21.12 3.92
C ASN A 360 -20.76 -20.20 3.80
N PRO A 361 -20.45 -19.36 4.81
CA PRO A 361 -19.29 -18.47 4.76
C PRO A 361 -17.96 -19.19 4.54
N ASP A 362 -17.84 -20.44 5.01
CA ASP A 362 -16.61 -21.24 4.88
C ASP A 362 -16.30 -21.64 3.43
N ASP A 363 -17.33 -21.69 2.59
CA ASP A 363 -17.21 -22.02 1.16
C ASP A 363 -16.92 -20.77 0.30
N GLN A 364 -16.86 -19.59 0.93
CA GLN A 364 -16.73 -18.28 0.27
C GLN A 364 -15.39 -17.59 0.54
N VAL A 365 -14.51 -18.24 1.31
CA VAL A 365 -13.20 -17.75 1.73
C VAL A 365 -12.16 -18.84 1.53
N GLU A 366 -10.91 -18.46 1.30
CA GLU A 366 -9.83 -19.45 1.29
C GLU A 366 -9.59 -20.04 2.70
N GLN A 367 -8.85 -21.16 2.78
CA GLN A 367 -8.55 -21.83 4.05
C GLN A 367 -8.07 -20.82 5.10
N GLY A 368 -8.81 -20.69 6.20
CA GLY A 368 -8.48 -19.74 7.27
C GLY A 368 -9.05 -18.34 7.09
N TYR A 369 -10.26 -18.17 6.51
CA TYR A 369 -11.04 -16.92 6.56
C TYR A 369 -10.39 -15.69 5.91
N TYR A 370 -9.85 -15.90 4.71
CA TYR A 370 -9.32 -14.83 3.86
C TYR A 370 -10.20 -14.54 2.67
N PHE A 371 -10.32 -13.25 2.36
CA PHE A 371 -10.90 -12.79 1.11
C PHE A 371 -9.79 -12.42 0.15
N LYS A 372 -9.61 -13.22 -0.90
CA LYS A 372 -8.83 -12.76 -2.05
C LYS A 372 -9.65 -11.81 -2.89
N VAL A 373 -9.01 -10.75 -3.35
CA VAL A 373 -9.67 -9.79 -4.25
C VAL A 373 -9.89 -10.47 -5.60
N GLY A 374 -11.02 -10.20 -6.25
CA GLY A 374 -11.16 -10.60 -7.65
C GLY A 374 -10.10 -9.87 -8.48
N THR A 375 -9.48 -10.56 -9.43
CA THR A 375 -8.35 -10.07 -10.26
C THR A 375 -8.71 -8.96 -11.25
N LYS A 376 -9.69 -8.11 -10.91
CA LYS A 376 -10.33 -7.15 -11.81
C LYS A 376 -10.28 -5.74 -11.22
N LEU A 377 -9.47 -4.90 -11.84
CA LEU A 377 -9.49 -3.45 -11.62
C LEU A 377 -10.52 -2.83 -12.57
N PHE A 378 -11.41 -1.97 -12.05
CA PHE A 378 -12.39 -1.27 -12.88
C PHE A 378 -12.09 0.22 -12.96
N TRP A 379 -12.06 0.73 -14.18
CA TRP A 379 -11.96 2.16 -14.44
C TRP A 379 -13.28 2.88 -14.16
N LYS A 380 -13.24 3.93 -13.35
CA LYS A 380 -14.35 4.89 -13.19
C LYS A 380 -13.92 6.26 -13.71
N GLY A 381 -14.47 6.66 -14.85
CA GLY A 381 -14.26 8.00 -15.38
C GLY A 381 -14.80 9.10 -14.44
N PRO A 382 -14.27 10.33 -14.51
CA PRO A 382 -14.65 11.43 -13.63
C PRO A 382 -16.13 11.84 -13.69
N ASP A 383 -16.82 11.49 -14.78
CA ASP A 383 -18.25 11.72 -15.00
C ASP A 383 -19.07 10.42 -15.06
N GLY A 384 -18.45 9.28 -14.73
CA GLY A 384 -19.02 7.95 -14.91
C GLY A 384 -19.22 7.55 -16.39
N LYS A 385 -18.65 8.31 -17.34
CA LYS A 385 -18.74 8.04 -18.79
C LYS A 385 -17.34 7.80 -19.36
N GLY A 386 -17.22 6.77 -20.19
CA GLY A 386 -16.00 6.40 -20.92
C GLY A 386 -15.82 4.89 -21.04
N GLU A 387 -14.75 4.47 -21.69
CA GLU A 387 -14.47 3.04 -21.91
C GLU A 387 -14.19 2.35 -20.58
N LYS A 388 -15.03 1.37 -20.22
CA LYS A 388 -14.73 0.51 -19.06
C LYS A 388 -13.53 -0.35 -19.44
N LEU A 389 -12.45 -0.20 -18.68
CA LEU A 389 -11.28 -1.04 -18.76
C LEU A 389 -11.28 -1.99 -17.57
N GLN A 390 -10.97 -3.26 -17.85
CA GLN A 390 -10.74 -4.29 -16.86
C GLN A 390 -9.28 -4.72 -17.00
N ALA A 391 -8.50 -4.64 -15.92
CA ALA A 391 -7.24 -5.37 -15.85
C ALA A 391 -7.53 -6.85 -15.59
N ASP A 392 -6.77 -7.76 -16.19
CA ASP A 392 -6.71 -9.15 -15.75
C ASP A 392 -5.63 -9.34 -14.65
N GLU A 393 -5.43 -10.58 -14.21
CA GLU A 393 -4.41 -10.96 -13.21
C GLU A 393 -2.98 -10.60 -13.63
N ASN A 394 -2.76 -10.31 -14.92
CA ASN A 394 -1.49 -9.86 -15.46
C ASN A 394 -1.36 -8.35 -15.60
N GLY A 395 -2.36 -7.60 -15.13
CA GLY A 395 -2.42 -6.15 -15.31
C GLY A 395 -2.72 -5.74 -16.76
N ILE A 396 -3.08 -6.69 -17.65
CA ILE A 396 -3.38 -6.39 -19.05
C ILE A 396 -4.77 -5.75 -19.11
N LEU A 397 -4.81 -4.50 -19.58
CA LEU A 397 -6.04 -3.74 -19.73
C LEU A 397 -6.83 -4.19 -20.96
N GLN A 398 -8.07 -4.61 -20.75
CA GLN A 398 -9.02 -4.99 -21.79
C GLN A 398 -10.27 -4.10 -21.74
N LYS A 399 -10.85 -3.78 -22.90
CA LYS A 399 -12.16 -3.11 -22.95
C LYS A 399 -13.25 -4.10 -22.55
N VAL A 400 -14.14 -3.67 -21.69
CA VAL A 400 -15.35 -4.41 -21.30
C VAL A 400 -16.59 -3.61 -21.71
N ASN A 401 -17.55 -4.32 -22.31
CA ASN A 401 -18.81 -3.74 -22.81
C ASN A 401 -19.82 -3.47 -21.70
#